data_AF-A0A3D2TP11-F1
#
_entry.id   AF-A0A3D2TP11-F1
#
_cell.length_a   1.000
_cell.length_b   1.000
_cell.length_c   1.000
_cell.angle_alpha   90.00
_cell.angle_beta   90.00
_cell.angle_gamma   90.00
#
_symmetry.space_group_name_H-M   'P 1'
#
loop_
_entity.id
_entity.type
_entity.pdbx_description
1 polymer ?
#
loop_
_entity_poly.entity_id
_entity_poly.type
_entity_poly.pdbx_seq_one_letter_code
_entity_poly.pdbx_strand_id
1 'polypeptide(L)' 'MKIIFGLLPEQLKPLTGLLSLLDALEAANLPKGIATGSSRPFVDHVLAQFDLEPRFAFTLAAEDITHGKPAPDIYQLA' A
#
# COMPACT_ATOMS: atom_id res chain seq x y z
N MET A 1 3.02 -17.92 3.98
CA MET A 1 3.58 -16.56 4.20
C MET A 1 5.11 -16.52 4.33
N LYS A 2 5.78 -17.43 5.05
CA LYS A 2 7.26 -17.44 5.16
C LYS A 2 8.02 -17.39 3.83
N ILE A 3 7.55 -18.14 2.82
CA ILE A 3 8.18 -18.15 1.49
C ILE A 3 8.06 -16.79 0.80
N ILE A 4 6.85 -16.19 0.80
CA ILE A 4 6.61 -14.89 0.14
C ILE A 4 7.49 -13.81 0.78
N PHE A 5 7.47 -13.68 2.11
CA PHE A 5 8.30 -12.68 2.81
C PHE A 5 9.80 -12.88 2.59
N GLY A 6 10.26 -14.12 2.41
CA GLY A 6 11.66 -14.39 2.08
C GLY A 6 12.07 -13.94 0.68
N LEU A 7 11.14 -13.84 -0.27
CA LEU A 7 11.41 -13.48 -1.67
C LEU A 7 11.28 -11.97 -1.96
N LEU A 8 10.52 -11.23 -1.14
CA LEU A 8 10.26 -9.81 -1.36
C LEU A 8 11.52 -8.95 -1.42
N PRO A 9 12.54 -9.11 -0.55
CA PRO A 9 13.74 -8.28 -0.60
C PRO A 9 14.47 -8.32 -1.95
N GLU A 10 14.46 -9.47 -2.63
CA GLU A 10 15.15 -9.65 -3.91
C GLU A 10 14.29 -9.29 -5.13
N GLN A 11 12.98 -9.57 -5.05
CA GLN A 11 12.09 -9.51 -6.22
C GLN A 11 11.21 -8.27 -6.26
N LEU A 12 10.94 -7.65 -5.12
CA LEU A 12 10.07 -6.49 -5.05
C LEU A 12 10.81 -5.26 -5.59
N LYS A 13 10.16 -4.54 -6.50
CA LYS A 13 10.65 -3.27 -7.06
C LYS A 13 9.47 -2.35 -7.33
N PRO A 14 9.60 -1.03 -7.10
CA PRO A 14 8.64 -0.06 -7.60
C PRO A 14 8.48 -0.21 -9.11
N LEU A 15 7.24 -0.12 -9.59
CA LEU A 15 6.99 0.02 -11.02
C LEU A 15 7.62 1.32 -11.51
N THR A 16 8.12 1.31 -12.75
CA THR A 16 8.65 2.51 -13.40
C THR A 16 7.62 3.63 -13.36
N GLY A 17 8.04 4.80 -12.87
CA GLY A 17 7.17 5.97 -12.73
C GLY A 17 6.46 6.11 -11.38
N LEU A 18 6.48 5.10 -10.50
CA LEU A 18 5.83 5.19 -9.19
C LEU A 18 6.37 6.37 -8.37
N LEU A 19 7.69 6.46 -8.20
CA LEU A 19 8.30 7.51 -7.37
C LEU A 19 8.02 8.90 -7.95
N SER A 20 8.18 9.08 -9.26
CA SER A 20 7.89 10.35 -9.94
C SER A 20 6.41 10.76 -9.82
N LEU A 21 5.49 9.80 -9.84
CA LEU A 21 4.07 10.06 -9.60
C LEU A 21 3.84 10.53 -8.16
N LEU A 22 4.41 9.85 -7.17
CA LEU A 22 4.27 10.23 -5.77
C LEU A 22 4.84 11.64 -5.51
N ASP A 23 5.99 11.96 -6.12
CA ASP A 23 6.61 13.28 -6.04
C ASP A 23 5.70 14.37 -6.64
N ALA A 24 5.08 14.09 -7.79
CA ALA A 24 4.15 15.01 -8.43
C ALA A 24 2.87 15.24 -7.59
N LEU A 25 2.35 14.19 -6.95
CA LEU A 25 1.20 14.30 -6.05
C LEU A 25 1.54 15.15 -4.81
N GLU A 26 2.73 14.99 -4.24
CA GLU A 26 3.23 15.82 -3.14
C GLU A 26 3.40 17.28 -3.55
N ALA A 27 4.02 17.55 -4.70
CA ALA A 27 4.17 18.91 -5.22
C ALA A 27 2.82 19.60 -5.47
N ALA A 28 1.80 18.83 -5.83
CA ALA A 28 0.42 19.31 -6.01
C ALA A 28 -0.40 19.38 -4.72
N ASN A 29 0.18 19.01 -3.56
CA ASN A 29 -0.52 18.90 -2.26
C ASN A 29 -1.77 17.98 -2.32
N LEU A 30 -1.71 16.92 -3.13
CA LEU A 30 -2.79 15.94 -3.25
C LEU A 30 -2.60 14.81 -2.22
N PRO A 31 -3.53 14.64 -1.26
CA PRO A 31 -3.46 13.54 -0.32
C PRO A 31 -3.70 12.21 -1.06
N LYS A 32 -3.06 11.15 -0.55
CA LYS A 32 -3.11 9.81 -1.13
C LYS A 32 -3.12 8.77 -0.02
N GLY A 33 -3.87 7.70 -0.22
CA GLY A 33 -3.98 6.56 0.70
C GLY A 33 -3.93 5.24 -0.07
N ILE A 34 -3.70 4.15 0.65
CA ILE A 34 -3.74 2.79 0.09
C ILE A 34 -5.01 2.09 0.58
N ALA A 35 -5.71 1.40 -0.32
CA ALA A 35 -6.88 0.57 -0.01
C ALA A 35 -6.74 -0.82 -0.66
N THR A 36 -6.29 -1.80 0.11
CA THR A 36 -5.96 -3.16 -0.39
C THR A 36 -6.67 -4.27 0.40
N GLY A 37 -6.93 -5.40 -0.27
CA GLY A 37 -7.37 -6.64 0.37
C GLY A 37 -6.21 -7.52 0.87
N SER A 38 -4.98 -7.01 0.83
CA SER A 38 -3.81 -7.66 1.43
C SER A 38 -3.84 -7.53 2.96
N SER A 39 -3.19 -8.46 3.66
CA SER A 39 -3.05 -8.38 5.12
C SER A 39 -2.12 -7.25 5.54
N ARG A 40 -2.36 -6.68 6.71
CA ARG A 40 -1.54 -5.64 7.34
C ARG A 40 -0.03 -5.97 7.30
N PRO A 41 0.43 -7.15 7.76
CA PRO A 41 1.87 -7.47 7.74
C PRO A 41 2.48 -7.47 6.33
N PHE A 42 1.69 -7.78 5.30
CA PHE A 42 2.17 -7.73 3.92
C PHE A 42 2.32 -6.28 3.43
N VAL A 43 1.34 -5.43 3.72
CA VAL A 43 1.39 -4.00 3.38
C VAL A 43 2.60 -3.34 4.05
N ASP A 44 2.75 -3.54 5.35
CA ASP A 44 3.83 -2.91 6.12
C ASP A 44 5.21 -3.34 5.60
N HIS A 45 5.38 -4.63 5.30
CA HIS A 45 6.65 -5.13 4.76
C HIS A 45 6.98 -4.57 3.38
N VAL A 46 5.99 -4.50 2.48
CA VAL A 46 6.16 -3.93 1.12
C VAL A 46 6.53 -2.46 1.17
N LEU A 47 5.86 -1.68 2.03
CA LEU A 47 6.11 -0.23 2.14
C LEU A 47 7.44 0.07 2.84
N ALA A 48 7.77 -0.67 3.89
CA ALA A 48 9.01 -0.49 4.65
C ALA A 48 10.27 -0.72 3.79
N GLN A 49 10.22 -1.63 2.82
CA GLN A 49 11.36 -1.90 1.94
C GLN A 49 11.83 -0.67 1.14
N PHE A 50 10.95 0.31 0.90
CA PHE A 50 11.24 1.51 0.11
C PHE A 50 10.95 2.82 0.87
N ASP A 51 10.73 2.74 2.19
CA ASP A 51 10.35 3.89 3.03
C ASP A 51 9.15 4.68 2.48
N LEU A 52 8.15 3.95 1.95
CA LEU A 52 7.00 4.56 1.29
C LEU A 52 5.82 4.82 2.23
N GLU A 53 5.80 4.20 3.42
CA GLU A 53 4.71 4.36 4.40
C GLU A 53 4.41 5.84 4.72
N PRO A 54 5.41 6.70 5.02
CA PRO A 54 5.15 8.11 5.37
C PRO A 54 4.56 8.94 4.23
N ARG A 55 4.57 8.45 2.99
CA ARG A 55 4.08 9.17 1.81
C ARG A 55 2.56 9.05 1.62
N PHE A 56 1.90 8.21 2.42
CA PHE A 56 0.45 8.01 2.39
C PHE A 56 -0.20 8.53 3.67
N ALA A 57 -1.34 9.20 3.54
CA ALA A 57 -2.12 9.73 4.67
C ALA A 57 -2.71 8.60 5.53
N PHE A 58 -3.01 7.46 4.91
CA PHE A 58 -3.51 6.25 5.58
C PHE A 58 -3.27 5.01 4.72
N THR A 59 -3.34 3.83 5.38
CA THR A 59 -3.41 2.54 4.71
C THR A 59 -4.60 1.74 5.26
N LEU A 60 -5.38 1.17 4.36
CA LEU A 60 -6.45 0.22 4.66
C LEU A 60 -6.07 -1.16 4.11
N ALA A 61 -6.13 -2.17 4.97
CA ALA A 61 -5.83 -3.57 4.71
C ALA A 61 -7.07 -4.44 4.96
N ALA A 62 -6.93 -5.75 4.73
CA ALA A 62 -8.01 -6.73 4.91
C ALA A 62 -8.60 -6.72 6.32
N GLU A 63 -7.79 -6.40 7.33
CA GLU A 63 -8.19 -6.40 8.74
C GLU A 63 -9.04 -5.17 9.13
N ASP A 64 -9.10 -4.13 8.30
CA ASP A 64 -9.86 -2.91 8.60
C ASP A 64 -11.33 -2.97 8.13
N ILE A 65 -11.71 -4.06 7.45
CA ILE A 65 -13.04 -4.23 6.84
C ILE A 65 -13.68 -5.56 7.23
N THR A 66 -15.01 -5.62 7.19
CA THR A 66 -15.74 -6.87 7.47
C THR A 66 -15.86 -7.72 6.21
N HIS A 67 -16.20 -7.11 5.07
CA HIS A 67 -16.35 -7.81 3.80
C HIS A 67 -15.26 -7.37 2.82
N GLY A 68 -14.46 -8.34 2.36
CA GLY A 68 -13.45 -8.10 1.33
C GLY A 68 -14.05 -7.72 -0.03
N LYS A 69 -13.23 -7.11 -0.89
CA LYS A 69 -13.59 -6.83 -2.30
C LYS A 69 -14.17 -8.10 -2.95
N PRO A 70 -15.25 -8.02 -3.75
CA PRO A 70 -15.82 -6.81 -4.34
C PRO A 70 -16.85 -6.06 -3.47
N ALA A 71 -17.04 -6.44 -2.20
CA ALA A 71 -17.86 -5.64 -1.29
C ALA A 71 -17.30 -4.21 -1.16
N PRO A 72 -18.16 -3.20 -0.93
CA PRO A 72 -17.77 -1.80 -1.00
C PRO A 72 -17.04 -1.29 0.26
N ASP A 73 -16.99 -2.08 1.34
CA ASP A 73 -16.52 -1.68 2.67
C ASP A 73 -15.25 -0.83 2.64
N ILE A 74 -14.23 -1.29 1.91
CA ILE A 74 -12.92 -0.60 1.84
C ILE A 74 -12.95 0.73 1.09
N TYR A 75 -13.86 0.88 0.14
CA TYR A 75 -14.05 2.12 -0.61
C TYR A 75 -14.90 3.13 0.14
N GLN A 76 -15.75 2.67 1.06
CA GLN A 76 -16.55 3.54 1.92
C GLN A 76 -15.73 4.12 3.09
N LEU A 77 -14.64 3.43 3.45
CA LEU A 77 -13.75 3.84 4.53
C LEU A 77 -12.60 4.76 4.07
N ALA A 78 -12.18 4.65 2.80
CA ALA A 78 -11.10 5.44 2.20
C ALA A 78 -11.55 6.86 1.84
#